data_AF-A0A1N6M0A4-F1
#
_entry.id   AF-A0A1N6M0A4-F1
#
_cell.length_a   1.000
_cell.length_b   1.000
_cell.length_c   1.000
_cell.angle_alpha   90.00
_cell.angle_beta   90.00
_cell.angle_gamma   90.00
#
_symmetry.space_group_name_H-M   'P 1'
#
loop_
_entity.id
_entity.type
_entity.pdbx_description
1 polymer ?
#
loop_
_entity_poly.entity_id
_entity_poly.type
_entity_poly.pdbx_seq_one_letter_code
_entity_poly.pdbx_strand_id
1 'polypeptide(L)'
;MRYLYLFVLLLHPFYAYPAATFFELNSGLNHLDLNSDGILDAVFYSRFDNNTSHPDPTLSVYIKNNDATYSIVPTPAGDRFTLFGINVSVSNVLVRSFGFIKTSKKVYLIVAVKSGDSPHLKQQFKFKIYQIEKNLEHPGIPLYGWTQTSEKVSQHQYMSADVAIRECPQTCFE
;
A
#
# COMPACT_ATOMS: atom_id res chain seq x y z
N MET A 1 -6.81 -37.72 42.64
CA MET A 1 -5.83 -36.80 42.00
C MET A 1 -5.68 -37.13 40.51
N ARG A 2 -6.72 -36.90 39.69
CA ARG A 2 -6.67 -37.23 38.25
C ARG A 2 -7.58 -36.35 37.38
N TYR A 3 -7.88 -35.14 37.84
CA TYR A 3 -8.69 -34.15 37.12
C TYR A 3 -8.06 -32.75 37.09
N LEU A 4 -6.83 -32.60 37.58
CA LEU A 4 -6.17 -31.29 37.70
C LEU A 4 -5.29 -30.90 36.49
N TYR A 5 -5.28 -31.71 35.41
CA TYR A 5 -4.47 -31.44 34.22
C TYR A 5 -5.27 -30.94 33.02
N LEU A 6 -6.61 -30.99 33.03
CA LEU A 6 -7.43 -30.56 31.89
C LEU A 6 -7.76 -29.05 31.89
N PHE A 7 -7.50 -28.32 32.97
CA PHE A 7 -7.84 -26.89 33.06
C PHE A 7 -6.73 -25.94 32.59
N VAL A 8 -5.51 -26.43 32.34
CA VAL A 8 -4.36 -25.57 31.97
C VAL A 8 -4.22 -25.36 30.45
N LEU A 9 -4.88 -26.18 29.62
CA LEU A 9 -4.81 -26.07 28.15
C LEU A 9 -5.83 -25.09 27.53
N LEU A 10 -6.77 -24.54 28.30
CA LEU A 10 -7.78 -23.59 27.83
C LEU A 10 -7.40 -22.11 28.02
N LEU A 11 -6.23 -21.82 28.58
CA LEU A 11 -5.71 -20.46 28.79
C LEU A 11 -4.55 -20.11 27.83
N HIS A 12 -4.44 -20.77 26.69
CA HIS A 12 -3.61 -20.24 25.61
C HIS A 12 -4.47 -19.20 24.90
N PRO A 13 -4.24 -17.88 25.09
CA PRO A 13 -4.85 -16.92 24.21
C PRO A 13 -4.42 -17.34 22.80
N PHE A 14 -5.37 -17.75 21.97
CA PHE A 14 -5.17 -17.74 20.54
C PHE A 14 -4.82 -16.29 20.23
N TYR A 15 -3.52 -16.01 20.12
CA TYR A 15 -3.02 -14.78 19.54
C TYR A 15 -3.46 -14.83 18.07
N ALA A 16 -4.71 -14.44 17.82
CA ALA A 16 -5.16 -14.07 16.50
C ALA A 16 -4.32 -12.84 16.15
N TYR A 17 -3.19 -13.08 15.48
CA TYR A 17 -2.44 -11.99 14.87
C TYR A 17 -3.41 -11.24 13.97
N PRO A 18 -3.57 -9.92 14.13
CA PRO A 18 -4.42 -9.15 13.24
C PRO A 18 -3.94 -9.40 11.82
N ALA A 19 -4.80 -10.04 11.02
CA ALA A 19 -4.49 -10.29 9.63
C ALA A 19 -4.21 -8.96 8.93
N ALA A 20 -3.29 -8.97 7.97
CA ALA A 20 -3.08 -7.80 7.13
C ALA A 20 -4.40 -7.46 6.43
N THR A 21 -4.79 -6.18 6.43
CA THR A 21 -6.04 -5.72 5.83
C THR A 21 -5.78 -4.60 4.85
N PHE A 22 -6.52 -4.61 3.75
CA PHE A 22 -6.47 -3.52 2.79
C PHE A 22 -7.22 -2.31 3.34
N PHE A 23 -6.62 -1.13 3.27
CA PHE A 23 -7.25 0.12 3.67
C PHE A 23 -7.92 0.76 2.46
N GLU A 24 -9.25 0.90 2.51
CA GLU A 24 -10.01 1.60 1.47
C GLU A 24 -9.75 3.12 1.54
N LEU A 25 -9.22 3.68 0.46
CA LEU A 25 -9.05 5.12 0.33
C LEU A 25 -10.36 5.75 -0.17
N ASN A 26 -10.83 6.77 0.56
CA ASN A 26 -11.88 7.65 0.10
C ASN A 26 -11.31 8.65 -0.93
N SER A 27 -12.16 9.16 -1.82
CA SER A 27 -11.77 10.29 -2.67
C SER A 27 -11.42 11.52 -1.81
N GLY A 28 -10.31 12.19 -2.13
CA GLY A 28 -9.79 13.33 -1.38
C GLY A 28 -8.84 12.91 -0.24
N LEU A 29 -8.98 13.60 0.89
CA LEU A 29 -8.09 13.45 2.05
C LEU A 29 -8.44 12.20 2.86
N ASN A 30 -7.42 11.39 3.13
CA ASN A 30 -7.44 10.25 4.03
C ASN A 30 -6.39 10.45 5.12
N HIS A 31 -6.65 9.86 6.29
CA HIS A 31 -5.77 9.95 7.46
C HIS A 31 -5.25 8.56 7.83
N LEU A 32 -3.92 8.39 7.76
CA LEU A 32 -3.24 7.15 8.11
C LEU A 32 -1.97 7.49 8.89
N ASP A 33 -1.65 6.74 9.94
CA ASP A 33 -0.34 6.82 10.59
C ASP A 33 0.62 5.93 9.79
N LEU A 34 1.39 6.54 8.88
CA LEU A 34 2.23 5.81 7.92
C LEU A 34 3.59 5.46 8.52
N ASN A 35 4.15 6.34 9.33
CA ASN A 35 5.46 6.17 9.96
C ASN A 35 5.38 5.56 11.38
N SER A 36 4.18 5.23 11.86
CA SER A 36 3.91 4.57 13.15
C SER A 36 4.34 5.41 14.36
N ASP A 37 4.25 6.74 14.26
CA ASP A 37 4.57 7.66 15.36
C ASP A 37 3.34 8.06 16.20
N GLY A 38 2.15 7.55 15.85
CA GLY A 38 0.89 7.86 16.50
C GLY A 38 0.21 9.14 15.99
N ILE A 39 0.81 9.86 15.04
CA ILE A 39 0.27 11.04 14.40
C ILE A 39 -0.32 10.62 13.05
N LEU A 40 -1.54 11.09 12.77
CA LEU A 40 -2.19 10.82 11.49
C LEU A 40 -1.60 11.71 10.40
N ASP A 41 -1.08 11.07 9.35
CA ASP A 41 -0.58 11.68 8.13
C ASP A 41 -1.70 11.92 7.12
N ALA A 42 -1.43 12.78 6.14
CA ALA A 42 -2.38 13.10 5.08
C ALA A 42 -2.05 12.33 3.80
N VAL A 43 -3.05 11.61 3.30
CA VAL A 43 -2.99 10.86 2.04
C VAL A 43 -4.09 11.36 1.12
N PHE A 44 -3.72 11.96 0.00
CA PHE A 44 -4.67 12.40 -1.01
C PHE A 44 -4.82 11.35 -2.10
N TYR A 45 -6.02 10.78 -2.19
CA TYR A 45 -6.43 9.95 -3.30
C TYR A 45 -7.28 10.79 -4.25
N SER A 46 -6.84 10.97 -5.49
CA SER A 46 -7.54 11.80 -6.46
C SER A 46 -7.47 11.19 -7.86
N ARG A 47 -7.82 11.96 -8.89
CA ARG A 47 -7.74 11.52 -10.29
C ARG A 47 -7.10 12.61 -11.12
N PHE A 48 -6.32 12.21 -12.12
CA PHE A 48 -5.80 13.14 -13.12
C PHE A 48 -6.80 13.24 -14.26
N ASP A 49 -7.49 14.38 -14.33
CA ASP A 49 -8.50 14.63 -15.34
C ASP A 49 -7.88 15.31 -16.57
N ASN A 50 -7.71 14.53 -17.64
CA ASN A 50 -7.21 14.99 -18.93
C ASN A 50 -8.28 14.84 -20.03
N ASN A 51 -9.57 14.91 -19.67
CA ASN A 51 -10.72 14.73 -20.56
C ASN A 51 -10.82 13.32 -21.19
N THR A 52 -10.41 12.29 -20.47
CA THR A 52 -10.62 10.89 -20.84
C THR A 52 -11.83 10.30 -20.10
N SER A 53 -12.43 9.23 -20.63
CA SER A 53 -13.55 8.55 -19.95
C SER A 53 -13.13 7.82 -18.66
N HIS A 54 -11.85 7.48 -18.54
CA HIS A 54 -11.27 6.76 -17.40
C HIS A 54 -10.00 7.48 -16.93
N PRO A 55 -10.14 8.55 -16.12
CA PRO A 55 -9.01 9.28 -15.60
C PRO A 55 -8.17 8.41 -14.68
N ASP A 56 -6.85 8.59 -14.73
CA ASP A 56 -5.92 7.82 -13.91
C ASP A 56 -6.05 8.20 -12.43
N PRO A 57 -6.16 7.22 -11.52
CA PRO A 57 -6.13 7.52 -10.08
C PRO A 57 -4.74 7.99 -9.67
N THR A 58 -4.68 8.87 -8.69
CA THR A 58 -3.43 9.43 -8.19
C THR A 58 -3.36 9.40 -6.67
N LEU A 59 -2.13 9.32 -6.17
CA LEU A 59 -1.81 9.28 -4.74
C LEU A 59 -0.71 10.28 -4.43
N SER A 60 -0.95 11.17 -3.48
CA SER A 60 0.09 12.01 -2.89
C SER A 60 0.09 11.84 -1.38
N VAL A 61 1.27 11.79 -0.77
CA VAL A 61 1.46 11.47 0.64
C VAL A 61 2.21 12.60 1.33
N TYR A 62 1.74 12.94 2.53
CA TYR A 62 2.26 14.04 3.34
C TYR A 62 2.38 13.58 4.79
N ILE A 63 3.60 13.50 5.29
CA ILE A 63 3.86 13.13 6.69
C ILE A 63 3.73 14.35 7.58
N LYS A 64 2.95 14.22 8.65
CA LYS A 64 2.73 15.31 9.58
C LYS A 64 3.92 15.40 10.54
N ASN A 65 4.54 16.58 10.60
CA ASN A 65 5.66 16.84 11.49
C ASN A 65 5.14 17.27 12.88
N ASN A 66 6.01 17.16 13.90
CA ASN A 66 5.69 17.54 15.28
C ASN A 66 5.35 19.04 15.44
N ASP A 67 5.80 19.90 14.53
CA ASP A 67 5.52 21.34 14.50
C ASP A 67 4.23 21.68 13.72
N ALA A 68 3.39 20.67 13.44
CA ALA A 68 2.15 20.77 12.67
C ALA A 68 2.32 21.13 11.19
N THR A 69 3.55 21.19 10.67
CA THR A 69 3.80 21.26 9.22
C THR A 69 3.70 19.89 8.56
N TYR A 70 3.73 19.84 7.22
CA TYR A 70 3.70 18.59 6.46
C TYR A 70 4.92 18.47 5.55
N SER A 71 5.49 17.27 5.52
CA SER A 71 6.55 16.88 4.61
C SER A 71 5.95 16.06 3.46
N ILE A 72 5.96 16.59 2.24
CA ILE A 72 5.54 15.83 1.06
C ILE A 72 6.53 14.70 0.77
N VAL A 73 6.02 13.51 0.48
CA VAL A 73 6.83 12.31 0.25
C VAL A 73 6.95 12.07 -1.25
N PRO A 74 8.17 11.90 -1.80
CA PRO A 74 8.33 11.56 -3.20
C PRO A 74 7.74 10.16 -3.48
N THR A 75 7.45 9.87 -4.76
CA THR A 75 7.09 8.52 -5.21
C THR A 75 8.23 7.54 -4.90
N PRO A 76 7.98 6.22 -4.88
CA PRO A 76 9.04 5.24 -4.68
C PRO A 76 10.20 5.32 -5.69
N ALA A 77 9.99 5.89 -6.88
CA ALA A 77 11.03 6.13 -7.87
C ALA A 77 11.88 7.39 -7.57
N GLY A 78 11.41 8.27 -6.67
CA GLY A 78 12.11 9.48 -6.25
C GLY A 78 12.02 10.66 -7.21
N ASP A 79 11.33 10.52 -8.35
CA ASP A 79 11.31 11.50 -9.44
C ASP A 79 10.11 12.47 -9.42
N ARG A 80 9.08 12.16 -8.61
CA ARG A 80 7.80 12.87 -8.56
C ARG A 80 7.25 12.87 -7.13
N PHE A 81 6.16 13.59 -6.89
CA PHE A 81 5.44 13.60 -5.60
C PHE A 81 4.02 13.03 -5.66
N THR A 82 3.57 12.66 -6.86
CA THR A 82 2.26 12.04 -7.07
C THR A 82 2.46 10.73 -7.82
N LEU A 83 2.02 9.63 -7.21
CA LEU A 83 2.03 8.31 -7.81
C LEU A 83 0.74 8.12 -8.61
N PHE A 84 0.88 7.66 -9.85
CA PHE A 84 -0.24 7.43 -10.75
C PHE A 84 -0.57 5.94 -10.84
N GLY A 85 -1.84 5.58 -10.81
CA GLY A 85 -2.30 4.38 -11.48
C GLY A 85 -2.18 4.59 -12.99
N ILE A 86 -2.12 3.52 -13.76
CA ILE A 86 -2.05 3.63 -15.22
C ILE A 86 -3.15 2.76 -15.80
N ASN A 87 -4.08 3.41 -16.48
CA ASN A 87 -5.01 2.76 -17.37
C ASN A 87 -4.35 2.39 -18.71
N VAL A 88 -4.81 1.29 -19.28
CA VAL A 88 -4.47 0.90 -20.65
C VAL A 88 -5.29 1.75 -21.60
N SER A 89 -4.64 2.69 -22.29
CA SER A 89 -5.32 3.62 -23.19
C SER A 89 -6.50 4.31 -22.48
N VAL A 90 -7.64 4.46 -23.17
CA VAL A 90 -8.87 5.06 -22.63
C VAL A 90 -9.83 3.98 -22.10
N SER A 91 -9.30 2.89 -21.52
CA SER A 91 -10.10 1.80 -20.94
C SER A 91 -10.05 1.84 -19.40
N ASN A 92 -10.93 1.08 -18.74
CA ASN A 92 -10.96 0.95 -17.28
C ASN A 92 -10.00 -0.13 -16.74
N VAL A 93 -9.11 -0.67 -17.59
CA VAL A 93 -8.15 -1.70 -17.19
C VAL A 93 -6.87 -1.03 -16.71
N LEU A 94 -6.55 -1.20 -15.43
CA LEU A 94 -5.30 -0.73 -14.84
C LEU A 94 -4.18 -1.75 -15.03
N VAL A 95 -3.07 -1.32 -15.64
CA VAL A 95 -1.80 -2.06 -15.62
C VAL A 95 -0.95 -1.74 -14.39
N ARG A 96 -1.22 -0.60 -13.75
CA ARG A 96 -0.64 -0.24 -12.47
C ARG A 96 -1.70 0.34 -11.55
N SER A 97 -1.73 -0.14 -10.32
CA SER A 97 -2.54 0.43 -9.24
C SER A 97 -1.73 0.43 -7.94
N PHE A 98 -2.26 1.08 -6.92
CA PHE A 98 -1.66 1.20 -5.61
C PHE A 98 -2.70 1.09 -4.51
N GLY A 99 -2.26 0.84 -3.29
CA GLY A 99 -3.12 0.82 -2.11
C GLY A 99 -2.30 0.70 -0.84
N PHE A 100 -2.96 0.85 0.31
CA PHE A 100 -2.32 0.65 1.61
C PHE A 100 -2.80 -0.65 2.24
N ILE A 101 -1.86 -1.40 2.80
CA ILE A 101 -2.16 -2.55 3.65
C ILE A 101 -1.71 -2.24 5.06
N LYS A 102 -2.64 -2.38 6.00
CA LYS A 102 -2.39 -2.23 7.43
C LYS A 102 -2.19 -3.60 8.04
N THR A 103 -1.06 -3.76 8.73
CA THR A 103 -0.79 -4.87 9.64
C THR A 103 -0.97 -4.39 11.08
N SER A 104 -0.82 -5.30 12.05
CA SER A 104 -0.83 -4.94 13.47
C SER A 104 0.26 -3.93 13.87
N LYS A 105 1.36 -3.85 13.11
CA LYS A 105 2.54 -3.05 13.46
C LYS A 105 2.74 -1.82 12.57
N LYS A 106 2.43 -1.95 11.28
CA LYS A 106 2.86 -0.98 10.25
C LYS A 106 1.84 -0.88 9.13
N VAL A 107 1.89 0.25 8.43
CA VAL A 107 1.21 0.48 7.16
C VAL A 107 2.22 0.34 6.03
N TYR A 108 1.82 -0.38 4.97
CA TYR A 108 2.63 -0.58 3.78
C TYR A 108 1.94 0.01 2.57
N LEU A 109 2.68 0.72 1.73
CA LEU A 109 2.25 1.04 0.38
C LEU A 109 2.51 -0.17 -0.51
N ILE A 110 1.49 -0.60 -1.24
CA ILE A 110 1.59 -1.66 -2.24
C ILE A 110 1.43 -1.02 -3.61
N VAL A 111 2.34 -1.34 -4.52
CA VAL A 111 2.22 -0.99 -5.94
C VAL A 111 2.08 -2.28 -6.73
N ALA A 112 0.92 -2.49 -7.33
CA ALA A 112 0.63 -3.62 -8.20
C ALA A 112 0.95 -3.24 -9.65
N VAL A 113 1.77 -4.05 -10.33
CA VAL A 113 2.19 -3.83 -11.73
C VAL A 113 1.97 -5.10 -12.54
N LYS A 114 1.30 -5.00 -13.69
CA LYS A 114 1.04 -6.13 -14.59
C LYS A 114 2.37 -6.66 -15.13
N SER A 115 2.54 -7.99 -15.12
CA SER A 115 3.85 -8.60 -15.37
C SER A 115 4.20 -8.85 -16.83
N GLY A 116 3.22 -8.98 -17.74
CA GLY A 116 3.45 -9.36 -19.13
C GLY A 116 3.04 -8.29 -20.13
N ASP A 117 3.35 -8.56 -21.40
CA ASP A 117 3.38 -7.53 -22.45
C ASP A 117 2.01 -7.20 -23.04
N SER A 118 1.03 -8.08 -22.87
CA SER A 118 -0.33 -7.86 -23.39
C SER A 118 -1.26 -7.25 -22.34
N PRO A 119 -1.52 -5.93 -22.38
CA PRO A 119 -2.35 -5.27 -21.37
C PRO A 119 -3.81 -5.73 -21.38
N HIS A 120 -4.28 -6.36 -22.47
CA HIS A 120 -5.67 -6.77 -22.67
C HIS A 120 -5.98 -8.20 -22.20
N LEU A 121 -4.97 -8.97 -21.77
CA LEU A 121 -5.15 -10.36 -21.31
C LEU A 121 -5.08 -10.45 -19.79
N LYS A 122 -5.71 -11.48 -19.21
CA LYS A 122 -5.50 -11.80 -17.80
C LYS A 122 -4.06 -12.26 -17.59
N GLN A 123 -3.39 -11.71 -16.59
CA GLN A 123 -1.99 -12.02 -16.28
C GLN A 123 -1.73 -11.89 -14.79
N GLN A 124 -0.58 -12.40 -14.36
CA GLN A 124 -0.09 -12.16 -13.00
C GLN A 124 0.37 -10.71 -12.83
N PHE A 125 0.39 -10.28 -11.58
CA PHE A 125 0.85 -8.96 -11.16
C PHE A 125 2.01 -9.10 -10.18
N LYS A 126 2.99 -8.21 -10.28
CA LYS A 126 4.00 -7.99 -9.25
C LYS A 126 3.47 -7.02 -8.22
N PHE A 127 3.56 -7.39 -6.95
CA PHE A 127 3.26 -6.53 -5.81
C PHE A 127 4.58 -6.06 -5.21
N LYS A 128 4.90 -4.78 -5.39
CA LYS A 128 6.04 -4.15 -4.73
C LYS A 128 5.57 -3.55 -3.42
N ILE A 129 6.22 -3.94 -2.34
CA ILE A 129 5.81 -3.64 -0.97
C ILE A 129 6.79 -2.62 -0.41
N TYR A 130 6.27 -1.47 -0.01
CA TYR A 130 7.06 -0.36 0.50
C TYR A 130 6.63 0.00 1.91
N GLN A 131 7.61 0.38 2.71
CA GLN A 131 7.39 1.03 4.00
C GLN A 131 7.97 2.43 3.93
N ILE A 132 7.33 3.37 4.62
CA ILE A 132 7.94 4.68 4.77
C ILE A 132 9.04 4.65 5.83
N GLU A 133 10.13 5.36 5.57
CA GLU A 133 11.25 5.51 6.48
C GLU A 133 11.67 6.97 6.55
N LYS A 134 12.19 7.36 7.72
CA LYS A 134 12.76 8.68 7.97
C LYS A 134 14.27 8.62 7.78
N ASN A 135 14.82 9.48 6.93
CA ASN A 135 16.25 9.59 6.67
C ASN A 135 16.83 10.87 7.27
N LEU A 136 17.88 10.74 8.08
CA LEU A 136 18.59 11.85 8.73
C LEU A 136 20.08 11.91 8.34
N GLU A 137 20.55 11.04 7.45
CA GLU A 137 21.97 10.74 7.30
C GLU A 137 22.70 11.74 6.41
N HIS A 138 22.04 12.26 5.36
CA HIS A 138 22.70 13.10 4.36
C HIS A 138 21.86 14.30 3.89
N PRO A 139 22.46 15.50 3.78
CA PRO A 139 21.84 16.64 3.14
C PRO A 139 21.42 16.33 1.69
N GLY A 140 20.25 16.84 1.28
CA GLY A 140 19.75 16.68 -0.08
C GLY A 140 19.01 15.37 -0.37
N ILE A 141 18.98 14.43 0.59
CA ILE A 141 18.11 13.25 0.53
C ILE A 141 16.75 13.61 1.15
N PRO A 142 15.61 13.13 0.59
CA PRO A 142 14.31 13.33 1.20
C PRO A 142 14.26 12.85 2.66
N LEU A 143 13.72 13.70 3.54
CA LEU A 143 13.57 13.37 4.98
C LEU A 143 12.69 12.13 5.18
N TYR A 144 11.67 11.96 4.34
CA TYR A 144 10.82 10.76 4.32
C TYR A 144 10.85 10.17 2.92
N GLY A 145 10.95 8.84 2.84
CA GLY A 145 10.99 8.12 1.57
C GLY A 145 10.43 6.71 1.70
N TRP A 146 10.12 6.11 0.56
CA TRP A 146 9.65 4.73 0.47
C TRP A 146 10.83 3.78 0.32
N THR A 147 10.99 2.87 1.26
CA THR A 147 11.95 1.76 1.18
C THR A 147 11.20 0.50 0.75
N GLN A 148 11.61 -0.13 -0.35
CA GLN A 148 11.03 -1.40 -0.79
C GLN A 148 11.48 -2.51 0.17
N THR A 149 10.53 -3.15 0.85
CA THR A 149 10.83 -4.23 1.81
C THR A 149 10.75 -5.61 1.18
N SER A 150 9.89 -5.78 0.16
CA SER A 150 9.71 -7.05 -0.53
C SER A 150 9.04 -6.87 -1.89
N GLU A 151 9.07 -7.95 -2.70
CA GLU A 151 8.31 -8.09 -3.94
C GLU A 151 7.67 -9.48 -3.97
N LYS A 152 6.41 -9.55 -4.39
CA LYS A 152 5.64 -10.79 -4.53
C LYS A 152 4.96 -10.83 -5.89
N VAL A 153 4.54 -12.02 -6.31
CA VAL A 153 3.76 -12.20 -7.53
C VAL A 153 2.40 -12.77 -7.14
N SER A 154 1.34 -12.28 -7.77
CA SER A 154 -0.01 -12.81 -7.56
C SER A 154 -0.08 -14.29 -7.92
N GLN A 155 -0.78 -15.07 -7.10
CA GLN A 155 -1.02 -16.48 -7.36
C GLN A 155 -1.97 -16.65 -8.54
N HIS A 156 -2.98 -15.78 -8.64
CA HIS A 156 -3.95 -15.81 -9.74
C HIS A 156 -3.61 -14.81 -10.84
N GLN A 157 -4.27 -15.01 -11.98
CA GLN A 157 -4.25 -14.07 -13.10
C GLN A 157 -5.46 -13.15 -13.07
N TYR A 158 -5.22 -11.87 -13.26
CA TYR A 158 -6.24 -10.82 -13.22
C TYR A 158 -6.21 -9.99 -14.48
N MET A 159 -7.35 -9.36 -14.80
CA MET A 159 -7.40 -8.39 -15.90
C MET A 159 -6.74 -7.07 -15.50
N SER A 160 -7.03 -6.59 -14.28
CA SER A 160 -6.73 -5.23 -13.83
C SER A 160 -6.05 -5.20 -12.47
N ALA A 161 -5.17 -4.23 -12.26
CA ALA A 161 -4.30 -4.09 -11.09
C ALA A 161 -5.08 -3.83 -9.78
N ASP A 162 -6.16 -3.05 -9.84
CA ASP A 162 -7.03 -2.71 -8.71
C ASP A 162 -7.79 -3.93 -8.16
N VAL A 163 -8.02 -4.94 -8.99
CA VAL A 163 -8.56 -6.24 -8.57
C VAL A 163 -7.45 -7.13 -8.03
N ALA A 164 -6.31 -7.21 -8.72
CA ALA A 164 -5.19 -8.07 -8.33
C ALA A 164 -4.62 -7.72 -6.94
N ILE A 165 -4.50 -6.43 -6.64
CA ILE A 165 -3.93 -5.94 -5.38
C ILE A 165 -4.69 -6.43 -4.14
N ARG A 166 -5.95 -6.84 -4.29
CA ARG A 166 -6.80 -7.39 -3.23
C ARG A 166 -6.37 -8.78 -2.75
N GLU A 167 -5.52 -9.48 -3.51
CA GLU A 167 -4.92 -10.76 -3.10
C GLU A 167 -3.80 -10.55 -2.07
N CYS A 168 -3.10 -9.41 -2.14
CA CYS A 168 -1.87 -9.17 -1.39
C CYS A 168 -2.00 -9.23 0.14
N PRO A 169 -3.10 -8.79 0.80
CA PRO A 169 -3.21 -8.95 2.25
C PRO A 169 -3.08 -10.41 2.72
N GLN A 170 -3.50 -11.37 1.88
CA GLN A 170 -3.38 -12.79 2.17
C GLN A 170 -2.02 -13.33 1.75
N THR A 171 -1.49 -12.95 0.58
CA THR A 171 -0.32 -13.62 0.00
C THR A 171 1.02 -12.92 0.20
N CYS A 172 1.01 -11.65 0.63
CA CYS A 172 2.23 -10.84 0.76
C CYS A 172 2.86 -10.84 2.15
N PHE A 173 2.09 -11.14 3.20
CA PHE A 173 2.49 -10.99 4.60
C PHE A 173 2.46 -12.31 5.39
N GLU A 174 2.33 -13.44 4.68
CA GLU A 174 2.57 -14.80 5.18
C GLU A 174 4.06 -15.09 5.37
#